data_AF-A0A1H4KQT4-F1
#
_entry.id   AF-A0A1H4KQT4-F1
#
_cell.length_a   1.000
_cell.length_b   1.000
_cell.length_c   1.000
_cell.angle_alpha   90.00
_cell.angle_beta   90.00
_cell.angle_gamma   90.00
#
_symmetry.space_group_name_H-M   'P 1'
#
loop_
_entity.id
_entity.type
_entity.pdbx_description
1 polymer ?
#
loop_
_entity_poly.entity_id
_entity_poly.type
_entity_poly.pdbx_seq_one_letter_code
_entity_poly.pdbx_strand_id
1 'polypeptide(L)'
;MAWAELADLEAARRAAHDLRVVTDEDTPTAQEIQRLKPYTDDLEHIGREGPTWDELLWKTQGNPLAILTCGYIADASAFATCFAEWGYLVNFDSGELEVYRGQQEAPHHDGRFAHRARAQEACWPVRLVATFPLDRADYGGLQALSD
;
A
#
# COMPACT_ATOMS: atom_id res chain seq x y z
N MET A 1 5.55 -13.60 0.68
CA MET A 1 5.92 -12.41 1.50
C MET A 1 6.97 -12.82 2.53
N ALA A 2 8.17 -13.19 2.08
CA ALA A 2 9.23 -13.67 2.97
C ALA A 2 9.73 -12.62 3.99
N TRP A 3 9.37 -11.35 3.83
CA TRP A 3 9.83 -10.29 4.71
C TRP A 3 9.16 -10.34 6.10
N ALA A 4 7.87 -10.65 6.20
CA ALA A 4 7.13 -10.61 7.46
C ALA A 4 7.53 -11.74 8.41
N GLU A 5 7.83 -12.93 7.88
CA GLU A 5 8.33 -14.09 8.64
C GLU A 5 9.72 -13.86 9.24
N LEU A 6 10.49 -12.95 8.65
CA LEU A 6 11.85 -12.60 9.07
C LEU A 6 11.92 -11.25 9.79
N ALA A 7 10.81 -10.50 9.83
CA ALA A 7 10.76 -9.17 10.40
C ALA A 7 10.44 -9.23 11.90
N ASP A 8 11.12 -8.37 12.67
CA ASP A 8 10.61 -7.96 13.97
C ASP A 8 9.34 -7.13 13.73
N LEU A 9 8.17 -7.75 13.91
CA LEU A 9 6.87 -7.14 13.67
C LEU A 9 6.62 -5.91 14.53
N GLU A 10 7.19 -5.86 15.73
CA GLU A 10 7.04 -4.73 16.64
C GLU A 10 7.96 -3.57 16.23
N ALA A 11 9.15 -3.86 15.70
CA ALA A 11 9.96 -2.86 15.02
C ALA A 11 9.29 -2.35 13.73
N ALA A 12 8.69 -3.24 12.93
CA ALA A 12 7.96 -2.87 11.73
C ALA A 12 6.73 -2.00 12.05
N ARG A 13 5.99 -2.32 13.12
CA ARG A 13 4.87 -1.51 13.62
C ARG A 13 5.31 -0.09 13.98
N ARG A 14 6.42 0.06 14.71
CA ARG A 14 6.99 1.38 15.03
C ARG A 14 7.41 2.14 13.77
N ALA A 15 8.11 1.48 12.86
CA ALA A 15 8.53 2.10 11.60
C ALA A 15 7.32 2.52 10.75
N ALA A 16 6.24 1.72 10.72
CA ALA A 16 5.01 2.04 10.02
C ALA A 16 4.30 3.27 10.61
N HIS A 17 4.30 3.40 11.94
CA HIS A 17 3.77 4.58 12.63
C HIS A 17 4.55 5.86 12.29
N ASP A 18 5.86 5.74 12.08
CA ASP A 18 6.75 6.87 11.81
C ASP A 18 6.86 7.20 10.30
N LEU A 19 6.16 6.47 9.44
CA LEU A 19 6.12 6.77 8.00
C LEU A 19 5.54 8.17 7.77
N ARG A 20 6.23 8.96 6.94
CA ARG A 20 5.63 10.16 6.38
C ARG A 20 4.75 9.79 5.19
N VAL A 21 3.46 10.07 5.31
CA VAL A 21 2.52 10.03 4.18
C VAL A 21 2.76 11.26 3.32
N VAL A 22 2.87 11.08 2.01
CA VAL A 22 3.08 12.14 1.03
C VAL A 22 1.98 12.14 -0.02
N THR A 23 1.64 13.32 -0.55
CA THR A 23 0.64 13.49 -1.60
C THR A 23 1.22 14.20 -2.82
N ASP A 24 0.47 14.25 -3.92
CA ASP A 24 0.84 15.02 -5.12
C ASP A 24 0.89 16.55 -4.87
N GLU A 25 0.35 17.02 -3.75
CA GLU A 25 0.40 18.42 -3.36
C GLU A 25 1.72 18.77 -2.63
N ASP A 26 2.46 17.76 -2.15
CA ASP A 26 3.74 17.95 -1.48
C ASP A 26 4.87 18.15 -2.50
N THR A 27 5.72 19.15 -2.26
CA THR A 27 6.96 19.32 -3.04
C THR A 27 8.14 18.66 -2.31
N PRO A 28 8.83 17.67 -2.91
CA PRO A 28 10.01 17.07 -2.32
C PRO A 28 11.14 18.09 -2.14
N THR A 29 11.78 18.06 -0.98
CA THR A 29 13.00 18.84 -0.72
C THR A 29 14.22 18.22 -1.38
N ALA A 30 15.27 19.01 -1.59
CA ALA A 30 16.54 18.51 -2.13
C ALA A 30 17.16 17.38 -1.29
N GLN A 31 16.95 17.39 0.03
CA GLN A 31 17.43 16.33 0.94
C GLN A 31 16.64 15.04 0.74
N GLU A 32 15.32 15.12 0.57
CA GLU A 32 14.46 13.97 0.30
C GLU A 32 14.79 13.36 -1.06
N ILE A 33 14.93 14.18 -2.10
CA ILE A 33 15.34 13.72 -3.43
C ILE A 33 16.68 12.96 -3.33
N GLN A 34 17.65 13.52 -2.62
CA GLN A 34 18.95 12.87 -2.43
C GLN A 34 18.85 11.57 -1.63
N ARG A 35 18.02 11.53 -0.58
CA ARG A 35 17.79 10.33 0.24
C ARG A 35 17.11 9.22 -0.54
N LEU A 36 16.19 9.58 -1.44
CA LEU A 36 15.35 8.63 -2.17
C LEU A 36 15.94 8.11 -3.47
N LYS A 37 17.08 8.65 -3.93
CA LYS A 37 17.83 8.14 -5.10
C LYS A 37 17.90 6.60 -5.21
N PRO A 38 18.14 5.81 -4.14
CA PRO A 38 18.18 4.35 -4.24
C PRO A 38 16.85 3.70 -4.65
N TYR A 39 15.72 4.40 -4.48
CA TYR A 39 14.36 3.93 -4.73
C TYR A 39 13.74 4.54 -5.99
N THR A 40 14.51 5.30 -6.75
CA THR A 40 14.07 5.99 -7.96
C THR A 40 14.84 5.46 -9.17
N ASP A 41 14.26 5.56 -10.36
CA ASP A 41 14.99 5.37 -11.61
C ASP A 41 15.81 6.61 -11.98
N ASP A 42 16.59 6.55 -13.06
CA ASP A 42 17.33 7.72 -13.54
C ASP A 42 16.33 8.81 -13.96
N LEU A 43 16.45 9.97 -13.33
CA LEU A 43 15.52 11.10 -13.46
C LEU A 43 15.90 12.06 -14.61
N GLU A 44 16.47 11.54 -15.70
CA GLU A 44 17.01 12.37 -16.79
C GLU A 44 15.92 13.18 -17.53
N HIS A 45 14.66 12.76 -17.46
CA HIS A 45 13.52 13.44 -18.08
C HIS A 45 12.92 14.58 -17.24
N ILE A 46 13.45 14.83 -16.03
CA ILE A 46 12.85 15.79 -15.11
C ILE A 46 13.09 17.23 -15.56
N GLY A 47 11.99 17.94 -15.78
CA GLY A 47 11.97 19.35 -16.13
C GLY A 47 12.28 20.28 -14.94
N ARG A 48 11.97 21.57 -15.12
CA ARG A 48 12.22 22.61 -14.09
C ARG A 48 11.45 22.40 -12.78
N GLU A 49 10.41 21.58 -12.79
CA GLU A 49 9.49 21.36 -11.67
C GLU A 49 10.02 20.33 -10.66
N GLY A 50 11.05 19.55 -11.03
CA GLY A 50 11.58 18.50 -10.16
C GLY A 50 10.75 17.19 -10.22
N PRO A 51 11.18 16.14 -9.51
CA PRO A 51 10.45 14.86 -9.45
C PRO A 51 9.18 14.95 -8.66
N THR A 52 8.21 14.11 -9.06
CA THR A 52 7.05 13.81 -8.23
C THR A 52 7.39 12.80 -7.13
N TRP A 53 6.55 12.73 -6.09
CA TRP A 53 6.67 11.68 -5.08
C TRP A 53 6.49 10.28 -5.65
N ASP A 54 5.62 10.11 -6.63
CA ASP A 54 5.44 8.84 -7.34
C ASP A 54 6.73 8.36 -8.01
N GLU A 55 7.44 9.25 -8.69
CA GLU A 55 8.74 8.94 -9.30
C GLU A 55 9.77 8.57 -8.22
N LEU A 56 9.82 9.36 -7.12
CA LEU A 56 10.77 9.12 -6.04
C LEU A 56 10.56 7.80 -5.32
N LEU A 57 9.30 7.36 -5.20
CA LEU A 57 8.91 6.15 -4.45
C LEU A 57 8.64 4.94 -5.34
N TRP A 58 8.81 5.06 -6.65
CA TRP A 58 8.48 4.03 -7.65
C TRP A 58 8.96 2.63 -7.26
N LYS A 59 10.22 2.46 -6.86
CA LYS A 59 10.79 1.13 -6.53
C LYS A 59 10.39 0.61 -5.15
N THR A 60 9.70 1.41 -4.34
CA THR A 60 9.19 0.97 -3.03
C THR A 60 7.81 0.33 -3.13
N GLN A 61 7.07 0.59 -4.21
CA GLN A 61 5.69 0.14 -4.36
C GLN A 61 5.60 -1.39 -4.32
N GLY A 62 4.70 -1.91 -3.47
CA GLY A 62 4.55 -3.35 -3.26
C GLY A 62 5.68 -4.02 -2.46
N ASN A 63 6.67 -3.27 -1.95
CA ASN A 63 7.76 -3.77 -1.13
C ASN A 63 7.75 -3.14 0.27
N PRO A 64 7.09 -3.78 1.26
CA PRO A 64 6.96 -3.23 2.61
C PRO A 64 8.30 -2.94 3.28
N LEU A 65 9.33 -3.76 3.06
CA LEU A 65 10.65 -3.49 3.62
C LEU A 65 11.26 -2.21 3.05
N ALA A 66 11.14 -1.98 1.74
CA ALA A 66 11.63 -0.75 1.12
C ALA A 66 10.87 0.49 1.61
N ILE A 67 9.54 0.40 1.74
CA ILE A 67 8.68 1.47 2.28
C ILE A 67 9.10 1.82 3.71
N LEU A 68 9.18 0.82 4.60
CA LEU A 68 9.57 1.01 6.00
C LEU A 68 10.99 1.55 6.13
N THR A 69 11.91 1.14 5.25
CA THR A 69 13.31 1.58 5.29
C THR A 69 13.47 3.02 4.78
N CYS A 70 12.78 3.40 3.70
CA CYS A 70 12.92 4.74 3.14
C CYS A 70 12.26 5.79 4.05
N GLY A 71 11.18 5.42 4.75
CA GLY A 71 10.45 6.24 5.71
C GLY A 71 9.28 7.03 5.12
N TYR A 72 8.90 6.75 3.86
CA TYR A 72 7.88 7.49 3.13
C TYR A 72 6.90 6.51 2.47
N ILE A 73 5.63 6.92 2.38
CA ILE A 73 4.61 6.18 1.67
C ILE A 73 3.68 7.15 0.95
N ALA A 74 3.34 6.86 -0.30
CA ALA A 74 2.33 7.62 -1.04
C ALA A 74 0.97 7.46 -0.35
N ASP A 75 0.17 8.52 -0.32
CA ASP A 75 -1.19 8.44 0.20
C ASP A 75 -2.00 7.40 -0.59
N ALA A 76 -2.42 6.37 0.12
CA ALA A 76 -3.26 5.32 -0.43
C ALA A 76 -4.73 5.50 0.01
N SER A 77 -5.14 6.65 0.57
CA SER A 77 -6.49 6.81 1.14
C SER A 77 -7.63 6.47 0.17
N ALA A 78 -7.39 6.65 -1.14
CA ALA A 78 -8.31 6.33 -2.22
C ALA A 78 -8.35 4.83 -2.63
N PHE A 79 -7.47 3.98 -2.09
CA PHE A 79 -7.38 2.57 -2.50
C PHE A 79 -8.68 1.81 -2.30
N ALA A 80 -9.43 2.13 -1.23
CA ALA A 80 -10.65 1.42 -0.88
C ALA A 80 -11.87 1.88 -1.72
N THR A 81 -11.62 2.26 -2.97
CA THR A 81 -12.62 2.57 -3.98
C THR A 81 -12.76 1.41 -4.96
N CYS A 82 -13.81 1.43 -5.78
CA CYS A 82 -14.14 0.36 -6.70
C CYS A 82 -13.11 0.11 -7.81
N PHE A 83 -12.20 1.07 -8.07
CA PHE A 83 -11.23 1.01 -9.17
C PHE A 83 -10.02 0.12 -8.90
N ALA A 84 -9.73 -0.19 -7.63
CA ALA A 84 -8.68 -1.14 -7.30
C ALA A 84 -9.11 -2.55 -7.74
N GLU A 85 -8.32 -3.23 -8.56
CA GLU A 85 -8.59 -4.64 -8.86
C GLU A 85 -8.36 -5.49 -7.60
N TRP A 86 -7.24 -5.23 -6.93
CA TRP A 86 -6.82 -5.85 -5.69
C TRP A 86 -6.21 -4.81 -4.74
N GLY A 87 -6.37 -5.02 -3.45
CA GLY A 87 -5.76 -4.22 -2.39
C GLY A 87 -5.26 -5.10 -1.27
N TYR A 88 -4.13 -4.74 -0.68
CA TYR A 88 -3.53 -5.46 0.43
C TYR A 88 -3.32 -4.50 1.58
N LEU A 89 -3.74 -4.90 2.79
CA LEU A 89 -3.55 -4.12 4.01
C LEU A 89 -2.79 -4.96 5.01
N VAL A 90 -1.65 -4.44 5.47
CA VAL A 90 -0.85 -5.02 6.56
C VAL A 90 -1.30 -4.36 7.86
N ASN A 91 -2.00 -5.12 8.70
CA ASN A 91 -2.50 -4.69 9.99
C ASN A 91 -1.55 -5.13 11.09
N PHE A 92 -0.69 -4.22 11.56
CA PHE A 92 0.25 -4.51 12.63
C PHE A 92 -0.40 -4.62 14.02
N ASP A 93 -1.60 -4.07 14.22
CA ASP A 93 -2.30 -4.14 15.51
C ASP A 93 -2.95 -5.52 15.71
N SER A 94 -3.55 -6.08 14.66
CA SER A 94 -4.10 -7.46 14.70
C SER A 94 -3.10 -8.53 14.27
N GLY A 95 -1.99 -8.15 13.63
CA GLY A 95 -1.02 -9.09 13.10
C GLY A 95 -1.50 -9.82 11.84
N GLU A 96 -2.29 -9.15 11.00
CA GLU A 96 -2.99 -9.76 9.86
C GLU A 96 -2.66 -9.07 8.52
N LEU A 97 -2.59 -9.86 7.45
CA LEU A 97 -2.71 -9.40 6.08
C LEU A 97 -4.17 -9.54 5.66
N GLU A 98 -4.80 -8.41 5.33
CA GLU A 98 -6.12 -8.39 4.72
C GLU A 98 -5.99 -8.25 3.20
N VAL A 99 -6.71 -9.10 2.46
CA VAL A 99 -6.76 -9.08 0.98
C VAL A 99 -8.13 -8.63 0.54
N TYR A 100 -8.14 -7.57 -0.26
CA TYR A 100 -9.33 -6.91 -0.76
C TYR A 100 -9.41 -7.04 -2.28
N ARG A 101 -10.62 -7.18 -2.80
CA ARG A 101 -10.93 -7.19 -4.24
C ARG A 101 -11.90 -6.04 -4.55
N GLY A 102 -11.62 -5.22 -5.55
CA GLY A 102 -12.60 -4.20 -6.00
C GLY A 102 -13.52 -4.74 -7.08
N GLN A 103 -14.02 -3.85 -7.95
CA GLN A 103 -15.01 -4.18 -9.00
C GLN A 103 -16.22 -4.98 -8.47
N GLN A 104 -16.75 -4.59 -7.31
CA GLN A 104 -17.91 -5.26 -6.73
C GLN A 104 -19.19 -4.85 -7.48
N GLU A 105 -19.96 -5.83 -7.95
CA GLU A 105 -21.19 -5.61 -8.74
C GLU A 105 -22.43 -5.33 -7.86
N ALA A 106 -22.35 -5.66 -6.56
CA ALA A 106 -23.44 -5.57 -5.60
C ALA A 106 -22.96 -5.02 -4.24
N PRO A 107 -23.87 -4.45 -3.43
CA PRO A 107 -23.55 -4.08 -2.06
C PRO A 107 -23.06 -5.29 -1.26
N HIS A 108 -22.11 -5.06 -0.36
CA HIS A 108 -21.62 -6.07 0.58
C HIS A 108 -21.38 -5.45 1.96
N HIS A 109 -21.11 -6.31 2.94
CA HIS A 109 -20.78 -5.93 4.32
C HIS A 109 -19.39 -6.42 4.77
N ASP A 110 -18.63 -7.01 3.85
CA ASP A 110 -17.35 -7.65 4.20
C ASP A 110 -16.20 -6.66 4.21
N GLY A 111 -15.48 -6.62 5.35
CA GLY A 111 -14.27 -5.83 5.51
C GLY A 111 -14.50 -4.40 6.00
N ARG A 112 -13.39 -3.75 6.34
CA ARG A 112 -13.37 -2.45 7.04
C ARG A 112 -13.88 -1.30 6.18
N PHE A 113 -13.90 -1.48 4.86
CA PHE A 113 -14.28 -0.47 3.88
C PHE A 113 -15.70 -0.63 3.33
N ALA A 114 -16.44 -1.67 3.72
CA ALA A 114 -17.78 -1.94 3.20
C ALA A 114 -18.77 -0.79 3.41
N HIS A 115 -18.53 0.07 4.41
CA HIS A 115 -19.36 1.24 4.72
C HIS A 115 -18.93 2.53 4.04
N ARG A 116 -17.85 2.52 3.24
CA ARG A 116 -17.42 3.73 2.52
C ARG A 116 -18.45 4.13 1.47
N ALA A 117 -18.50 5.44 1.20
CA ALA A 117 -19.33 5.97 0.14
C ALA A 117 -18.94 5.35 -1.21
N ARG A 118 -19.93 5.10 -2.06
CA ARG A 118 -19.69 4.64 -3.43
C ARG A 118 -18.97 5.75 -4.20
N ALA A 119 -17.98 5.37 -4.99
CA ALA A 119 -17.28 6.33 -5.84
C ALA A 119 -18.17 6.85 -6.98
N GLN A 120 -19.03 5.98 -7.51
CA GLN A 120 -20.00 6.26 -8.58
C GLN A 120 -21.25 5.36 -8.41
N GLU A 121 -22.31 5.64 -9.18
CA GLU A 121 -23.46 4.72 -9.25
C GLU A 121 -22.98 3.30 -9.66
N ALA A 122 -23.47 2.29 -8.94
CA ALA A 122 -23.04 0.89 -9.07
C ALA A 122 -21.55 0.57 -8.77
N CYS A 123 -20.77 1.51 -8.22
CA CYS A 123 -19.35 1.31 -7.89
C CYS A 123 -19.17 1.13 -6.38
N TRP A 124 -19.18 -0.11 -5.92
CA TRP A 124 -19.10 -0.44 -4.48
C TRP A 124 -17.64 -0.51 -4.00
N PRO A 125 -17.37 -0.23 -2.71
CA PRO A 125 -16.03 -0.31 -2.13
C PRO A 125 -15.39 -1.69 -2.34
N VAL A 126 -14.09 -1.77 -2.07
CA VAL A 126 -13.39 -3.04 -2.07
C VAL A 126 -13.95 -3.99 -1.00
N ARG A 127 -14.07 -5.28 -1.35
CA ARG A 127 -14.56 -6.36 -0.50
C ARG A 127 -13.39 -7.15 0.09
N LEU A 128 -13.40 -7.40 1.40
CA LEU A 128 -12.45 -8.32 2.03
C LEU A 128 -12.75 -9.75 1.55
N VAL A 129 -11.76 -10.41 0.95
CA VAL A 129 -11.90 -11.78 0.43
C VAL A 129 -11.07 -12.81 1.17
N ALA A 130 -10.01 -12.37 1.86
CA ALA A 130 -9.20 -13.25 2.70
C ALA A 130 -8.44 -12.48 3.78
N THR A 131 -8.05 -13.20 4.83
CA THR A 131 -7.21 -12.70 5.92
C THR A 131 -6.20 -13.78 6.28
N PHE A 132 -4.94 -13.40 6.44
CA PHE A 132 -3.85 -14.31 6.78
C PHE A 132 -3.07 -13.77 7.98
N PRO A 133 -2.63 -14.60 8.93
CA PRO A 133 -1.67 -14.17 9.95
C PRO A 133 -0.36 -13.68 9.29
N LEU A 134 0.16 -12.54 9.71
CA LEU A 134 1.42 -11.98 9.17
C LEU A 134 2.64 -12.83 9.54
N ASP A 135 2.60 -13.48 10.70
CA ASP A 135 3.68 -14.35 11.19
C ASP A 135 3.67 -15.75 10.57
N ARG A 136 2.60 -16.09 9.83
CA ARG A 136 2.37 -17.39 9.20
C ARG A 136 1.57 -17.22 7.91
N ALA A 137 2.26 -16.80 6.87
CA ALA A 137 1.62 -16.66 5.58
C ALA A 137 1.38 -18.04 4.94
N ASP A 138 0.13 -18.49 4.91
CA ASP A 138 -0.30 -19.63 4.09
C ASP A 138 -0.41 -19.20 2.63
N TYR A 139 0.72 -19.25 1.92
CA TYR A 139 0.81 -18.85 0.51
C TYR A 139 -0.04 -19.71 -0.43
N GLY A 140 -0.45 -20.91 -0.01
CA GLY A 140 -1.36 -21.75 -0.78
C GLY A 140 -2.77 -21.14 -0.90
N GLY A 141 -3.22 -20.47 0.17
CA GLY A 141 -4.52 -19.79 0.18
C GLY A 141 -4.57 -18.54 -0.70
N LEU A 142 -3.45 -17.82 -0.88
CA LEU A 142 -3.38 -16.68 -1.79
C LEU A 142 -3.48 -17.09 -3.26
N GLN A 143 -2.84 -18.20 -3.64
CA GLN A 143 -2.84 -18.66 -5.02
C GLN A 143 -4.23 -19.12 -5.47
N ALA A 144 -5.02 -19.70 -4.56
CA ALA A 144 -6.41 -20.10 -4.80
C ALA A 144 -7.38 -18.91 -5.01
N LEU A 145 -6.98 -17.66 -4.73
CA LEU A 145 -7.80 -16.46 -4.97
C LEU A 145 -7.65 -15.91 -6.40
N SER A 146 -6.68 -16.41 -7.16
CA SER A 146 -6.36 -15.94 -8.52
C SER A 146 -7.01 -16.78 -9.64
N ASP A 147 -7.69 -17.88 -9.28
CA ASP A 147 -8.45 -18.78 -10.16
C ASP A 147 -9.96 -18.45 -10.13
#